data_AF-A0A444GS02-F1
#
_entry.id   AF-A0A444GS02-F1
#
_cell.length_a   1.000
_cell.length_b   1.000
_cell.length_c   1.000
_cell.angle_alpha   90.00
_cell.angle_beta   90.00
_cell.angle_gamma   90.00
#
_symmetry.space_group_name_H-M   'P 1'
#
loop_
_entity.id
_entity.type
_entity.pdbx_description
1 polymer ?
#
loop_
_entity_poly.entity_id
_entity_poly.type
_entity_poly.pdbx_seq_one_letter_code
_entity_poly.pdbx_strand_id
1 'polypeptide(L)'
;MLIGVSIVISCSKNDETVVSEKNDLVLKNNIDIDSKTILADQEYLDYVTAEYNFFQGIQDAEKIKNYASDGIIDATEGQDIFKAYGFNSHEAFVQWNTDQSIRYQNLDGRYSLSERSTGMQQELFLGALQKVDLLKFTPPFDPGSTDSCNSAFNWCMGTAMASAAVAHGACLLIDTASGGIAIYFCHSAALLLQVTMEGQCLDSYKTCKQSKG
;
A
#
# COMPACT_ATOMS: atom_id res chain seq x y z
N MET A 1 15.96 25.51 11.16
CA MET A 1 16.37 25.59 9.73
C MET A 1 15.52 24.57 8.99
N LEU A 2 14.43 25.02 8.37
CA LEU A 2 13.45 24.18 7.67
C LEU A 2 13.89 24.03 6.22
N ILE A 3 14.11 22.79 5.77
CA ILE A 3 14.35 22.48 4.35
C ILE A 3 13.01 22.02 3.77
N GLY A 4 12.30 22.96 3.15
CA GLY A 4 11.10 22.65 2.36
C GLY A 4 11.51 22.04 1.03
N VAL A 5 11.10 20.80 0.77
CA VAL A 5 11.27 20.15 -0.53
C VAL A 5 10.04 20.49 -1.38
N SER A 6 10.22 21.42 -2.33
CA SER A 6 9.25 21.69 -3.38
C SER A 6 9.47 20.70 -4.52
N ILE A 7 8.55 19.76 -4.72
CA ILE A 7 8.52 18.92 -5.92
C ILE A 7 7.86 19.72 -7.04
N VAL A 8 8.67 20.19 -7.98
CA VAL A 8 8.20 20.86 -9.20
C VAL A 8 8.02 19.79 -10.27
N ILE A 9 6.78 19.38 -10.53
CA ILE A 9 6.46 18.49 -11.66
C ILE A 9 6.52 19.35 -12.94
N SER A 10 7.64 19.27 -13.65
CA SER A 10 7.80 19.88 -14.97
C SER A 10 7.27 18.93 -16.03
N CYS A 11 6.12 19.25 -16.63
CA CYS A 11 5.62 18.58 -17.82
C CYS A 11 6.41 19.09 -19.05
N SER A 12 7.53 18.45 -19.38
CA SER A 12 8.20 18.66 -20.68
C SER A 12 7.56 17.78 -21.74
N LYS A 13 7.12 18.40 -22.84
CA LYS A 13 6.56 17.74 -24.02
C LYS A 13 7.68 17.17 -24.91
N ASN A 14 7.47 15.90 -25.27
CA ASN A 14 7.87 15.19 -26.50
C ASN A 14 9.34 15.21 -26.94
N ASP A 15 10.03 14.11 -26.62
CA ASP A 15 10.99 13.48 -27.52
C ASP A 15 10.54 12.02 -27.76
N GLU A 16 9.85 11.78 -28.88
CA GLU A 16 9.49 10.44 -29.33
C GLU A 16 10.76 9.70 -29.78
N THR A 17 11.34 8.93 -28.87
CA THR A 17 12.32 7.89 -29.23
C THR A 17 11.56 6.69 -29.76
N VAL A 18 11.74 6.40 -31.05
CA VAL A 18 11.26 5.18 -31.70
C VAL A 18 12.03 3.98 -31.12
N VAL A 19 11.56 3.45 -29.99
CA VAL A 19 12.06 2.20 -29.41
C VAL A 19 11.23 1.06 -29.98
N SER A 20 11.87 0.30 -30.87
CA SER A 20 11.48 -0.99 -31.46
C SER A 20 10.40 -1.78 -30.70
N GLU A 21 9.23 -1.97 -31.32
CA GLU A 21 8.10 -2.80 -30.86
C GLU A 21 8.50 -4.23 -30.44
N LYS A 22 9.64 -4.74 -30.90
CA LYS A 22 10.16 -6.07 -30.50
C LYS A 22 10.65 -6.11 -29.06
N ASN A 23 11.17 -5.01 -28.50
CA ASN A 23 11.60 -4.97 -27.09
C ASN A 23 10.40 -4.85 -26.15
N ASP A 24 9.36 -4.13 -26.58
CA ASP A 24 8.13 -3.91 -25.81
C ASP A 24 7.32 -5.21 -25.63
N LEU A 25 7.29 -6.07 -26.65
CA LEU A 25 6.66 -7.40 -26.60
C LEU A 25 7.42 -8.40 -25.71
N VAL A 26 8.74 -8.31 -25.64
CA VAL A 26 9.56 -9.18 -24.75
C VAL A 26 9.47 -8.70 -23.30
N LEU A 27 9.47 -7.38 -23.06
CA LEU A 27 9.21 -6.80 -21.74
C LEU A 27 7.81 -7.16 -21.23
N LYS A 28 6.75 -6.94 -22.02
CA LYS A 28 5.37 -7.30 -21.61
C LYS A 28 5.18 -8.79 -21.34
N ASN A 29 5.77 -9.67 -22.15
CA ASN A 29 5.65 -11.12 -21.93
C ASN A 29 6.44 -11.62 -20.72
N ASN A 30 7.60 -11.04 -20.41
CA ASN A 30 8.35 -11.41 -19.19
C ASN A 30 7.69 -10.85 -17.92
N ILE A 31 7.14 -9.63 -18.00
CA ILE A 31 6.36 -8.97 -16.94
C ILE A 31 5.11 -9.80 -16.58
N ASP A 32 4.39 -10.36 -17.57
CA ASP A 32 3.18 -11.17 -17.35
C ASP A 32 3.46 -12.58 -16.79
N ILE A 33 4.56 -13.22 -17.18
CA ILE A 33 4.96 -14.54 -16.64
C ILE A 33 5.36 -14.44 -15.17
N ASP A 34 6.06 -13.36 -14.83
CA ASP A 34 6.57 -13.10 -13.49
C ASP A 34 5.43 -12.75 -12.52
N SER A 35 4.49 -11.89 -12.93
CA SER A 35 3.30 -11.58 -12.12
C SER A 35 2.44 -12.81 -11.83
N LYS A 36 2.26 -13.72 -12.79
CA LYS A 36 1.52 -14.99 -12.55
C LYS A 36 2.22 -15.88 -11.53
N THR A 37 3.56 -15.89 -11.57
CA THR A 37 4.37 -16.67 -10.63
C THR A 37 4.29 -16.10 -9.23
N ILE A 38 4.46 -14.79 -9.07
CA ILE A 38 4.33 -14.08 -7.79
C ILE A 38 2.94 -14.28 -7.20
N LEU A 39 1.89 -14.09 -8.01
CA LEU A 39 0.51 -14.27 -7.57
C LEU A 39 0.20 -15.74 -7.22
N ALA A 40 0.98 -16.71 -7.66
CA ALA A 40 0.83 -18.12 -7.28
C ALA A 40 1.64 -18.50 -6.04
N ASP A 41 2.52 -17.63 -5.55
CA ASP A 41 3.35 -17.90 -4.38
C ASP A 41 2.56 -17.71 -3.08
N GLN A 42 2.52 -18.75 -2.24
CA GLN A 42 1.75 -18.71 -1.00
C GLN A 42 2.33 -17.75 0.03
N GLU A 43 3.66 -17.58 0.10
CA GLU A 43 4.28 -16.63 1.03
C GLU A 43 3.94 -15.19 0.62
N TYR A 44 3.84 -14.90 -0.68
CA TYR A 44 3.36 -13.60 -1.17
C TYR A 44 1.89 -13.36 -0.79
N LEU A 45 1.02 -14.35 -0.99
CA LEU A 45 -0.39 -14.24 -0.61
C LEU A 45 -0.57 -14.07 0.91
N ASP A 46 0.24 -14.77 1.70
CA ASP A 46 0.23 -14.66 3.16
C ASP A 46 0.75 -13.28 3.62
N TYR A 47 1.75 -12.71 2.94
CA TYR A 47 2.23 -11.34 3.16
C TYR A 47 1.10 -10.33 2.92
N VAL A 48 0.46 -10.38 1.75
CA VAL A 48 -0.64 -9.47 1.39
C VAL A 48 -1.81 -9.60 2.36
N THR A 49 -2.15 -10.84 2.75
CA THR A 49 -3.22 -11.10 3.73
C THR A 49 -2.88 -10.53 5.11
N ALA A 50 -1.63 -10.66 5.55
CA ALA A 50 -1.18 -10.11 6.83
C ALA A 50 -1.21 -8.58 6.85
N GLU A 51 -0.76 -7.91 5.79
CA GLU A 51 -0.85 -6.46 5.63
C GLU A 51 -2.31 -5.99 5.60
N TYR A 52 -3.17 -6.67 4.83
CA TYR A 52 -4.61 -6.37 4.81
C TYR A 52 -5.22 -6.47 6.22
N ASN A 53 -4.94 -7.54 6.95
CA ASN A 53 -5.45 -7.75 8.31
C ASN A 53 -4.89 -6.72 9.30
N PHE A 54 -3.63 -6.32 9.17
CA PHE A 54 -3.06 -5.23 9.95
C PHE A 54 -3.86 -3.95 9.75
N PHE A 55 -4.12 -3.57 8.49
CA PHE A 55 -4.89 -2.37 8.17
C PHE A 55 -6.35 -2.44 8.67
N GLN A 56 -7.00 -3.59 8.54
CA GLN A 56 -8.36 -3.79 9.08
C GLN A 56 -8.39 -3.83 10.63
N GLY A 57 -7.28 -4.16 11.27
CA GLY A 57 -7.15 -4.29 12.73
C GLY A 57 -6.93 -2.97 13.47
N ILE A 58 -6.79 -1.86 12.75
CA ILE A 58 -6.51 -0.54 13.34
C ILE A 58 -7.71 -0.07 14.16
N GLN A 59 -7.43 0.33 15.40
CA GLN A 59 -8.45 0.72 16.37
C GLN A 59 -8.58 2.23 16.54
N ASP A 60 -7.51 2.99 16.27
CA ASP A 60 -7.48 4.44 16.48
C ASP A 60 -6.65 5.15 15.40
N ALA A 61 -7.24 5.26 14.21
CA ALA A 61 -6.62 5.93 13.05
C ALA A 61 -6.36 7.43 13.29
N GLU A 62 -7.17 8.10 14.11
CA GLU A 62 -6.99 9.52 14.44
C GLU A 62 -5.75 9.73 15.30
N LYS A 63 -5.54 8.87 16.31
CA LYS A 63 -4.33 8.88 17.10
C LYS A 63 -3.09 8.65 16.23
N ILE A 64 -3.11 7.67 15.32
CA ILE A 64 -1.98 7.42 14.40
C ILE A 64 -1.71 8.60 13.48
N LYS A 65 -2.77 9.25 12.98
CA LYS A 65 -2.65 10.48 12.18
C LYS A 65 -1.99 11.61 12.96
N ASN A 66 -2.39 11.83 14.21
CA ASN A 66 -1.82 12.88 15.06
C ASN A 66 -0.33 12.60 15.34
N TYR A 67 0.04 11.33 15.53
CA TYR A 67 1.45 10.94 15.63
C TYR A 67 2.24 11.21 14.34
N ALA A 68 1.65 10.90 13.19
CA ALA A 68 2.29 11.15 11.90
C ALA A 68 2.49 12.65 11.61
N SER A 69 1.58 13.52 12.08
CA SER A 69 1.62 14.96 11.81
C SER A 69 2.66 15.72 12.63
N ASP A 70 2.93 15.26 13.86
CA ASP A 70 3.75 16.01 14.81
C ASP A 70 5.25 15.78 14.61
N GLY A 71 5.61 14.75 13.81
CA GLY A 71 6.97 14.51 13.30
C GLY A 71 8.01 14.19 14.39
N ILE A 72 7.57 14.06 15.64
CA ILE A 72 8.36 13.73 16.82
C ILE A 72 7.55 12.68 17.57
N ILE A 73 8.18 11.56 17.91
CA ILE A 73 7.63 10.53 18.78
C ILE A 73 8.45 10.61 20.05
N ASP A 74 7.88 11.12 21.12
CA ASP A 74 8.49 11.02 22.43
C ASP A 74 8.39 9.58 22.97
N ALA A 75 9.22 9.25 23.98
CA ALA A 75 9.29 7.89 24.51
C ALA A 75 7.97 7.38 25.12
N THR A 76 7.09 8.28 25.54
CA THR A 76 5.76 7.99 26.08
C THR A 76 4.76 7.71 24.96
N GLU A 77 4.89 8.43 23.85
CA GLU A 77 4.09 8.28 22.64
C GLU A 77 4.33 6.93 21.94
N GLY A 78 5.60 6.49 21.90
CA GLY A 78 5.97 5.16 21.40
C GLY A 78 5.43 4.01 22.25
N GLN A 79 5.09 4.24 23.53
CA GLN A 79 4.61 3.20 24.44
C GLN A 79 3.12 2.86 24.30
N ASP A 80 2.34 3.62 23.53
CA ASP A 80 0.89 3.35 23.36
C ASP A 80 0.42 3.34 21.91
N ILE A 81 1.26 3.71 20.95
CA ILE A 81 0.92 3.68 19.52
C ILE A 81 0.56 2.27 19.04
N PHE A 82 1.21 1.21 19.54
CA PHE A 82 0.90 -0.17 19.15
C PHE A 82 -0.55 -0.56 19.45
N LYS A 83 -1.17 0.03 20.49
CA LYS A 83 -2.58 -0.19 20.80
C LYS A 83 -3.49 0.42 19.74
N ALA A 84 -3.10 1.59 19.21
CA ALA A 84 -3.83 2.22 18.11
C ALA A 84 -3.80 1.36 16.85
N TYR A 85 -2.69 0.64 16.62
CA TYR A 85 -2.55 -0.40 15.58
C TYR A 85 -3.28 -1.71 15.90
N GLY A 86 -3.94 -1.84 17.06
CA GLY A 86 -4.70 -3.04 17.44
C GLY A 86 -3.91 -4.14 18.13
N PHE A 87 -2.66 -3.89 18.54
CA PHE A 87 -1.84 -4.88 19.24
C PHE A 87 -2.03 -4.80 20.76
N ASN A 88 -1.96 -5.97 21.40
CA ASN A 88 -2.11 -6.09 22.86
C ASN A 88 -0.84 -5.66 23.62
N SER A 89 0.33 -5.66 22.97
CA SER A 89 1.60 -5.22 23.57
C SER A 89 2.57 -4.68 22.51
N HIS A 90 3.56 -3.92 22.99
CA HIS A 90 4.67 -3.44 22.18
C HIS A 90 5.44 -4.60 21.53
N GLU A 91 5.71 -5.65 22.30
CA GLU A 91 6.42 -6.84 21.83
C GLU A 91 5.66 -7.56 20.72
N ALA A 92 4.33 -7.63 20.80
CA ALA A 92 3.51 -8.23 19.75
C ALA A 92 3.58 -7.44 18.44
N PHE A 93 3.58 -6.10 18.53
CA PHE A 93 3.78 -5.23 17.36
C PHE A 93 5.17 -5.39 16.75
N VAL A 94 6.22 -5.33 17.58
CA VAL A 94 7.61 -5.50 17.11
C VAL A 94 7.82 -6.88 16.48
N GLN A 95 7.26 -7.94 17.07
CA GLN A 95 7.35 -9.29 16.49
C GLN A 95 6.64 -9.36 15.15
N TRP A 96 5.41 -8.85 15.04
CA TRP A 96 4.68 -8.81 13.78
C TRP A 96 5.46 -8.08 12.68
N ASN A 97 6.05 -6.92 13.01
CA ASN A 97 6.84 -6.17 12.04
C ASN A 97 8.12 -6.89 11.63
N THR A 98 8.79 -7.55 12.58
CA THR A 98 9.96 -8.37 12.32
C THR A 98 9.62 -9.51 11.36
N ASP A 99 8.50 -10.20 11.60
CA ASP A 99 8.03 -11.29 10.76
C ASP A 99 7.67 -10.81 9.34
N GLN A 100 7.01 -9.66 9.22
CA GLN A 100 6.71 -9.06 7.90
C GLN A 100 7.97 -8.60 7.17
N SER A 101 8.93 -8.00 7.88
CA SER A 101 10.21 -7.58 7.28
C SER A 101 10.98 -8.77 6.71
N ILE A 102 11.12 -9.86 7.49
CA ILE A 102 11.77 -11.09 7.03
C ILE A 102 11.05 -11.67 5.81
N ARG A 103 9.71 -11.75 5.86
CA ARG A 103 8.90 -12.24 4.75
C ARG A 103 9.09 -11.40 3.49
N TYR A 104 9.03 -10.08 3.61
CA TYR A 104 9.23 -9.16 2.49
C TYR A 104 10.65 -9.29 1.92
N GLN A 105 11.68 -9.36 2.76
CA GLN A 105 13.07 -9.55 2.31
C GLN A 105 13.27 -10.87 1.55
N ASN A 106 12.64 -11.96 2.00
CA ASN A 106 12.68 -13.24 1.28
C ASN A 106 11.98 -13.14 -0.08
N LEU A 107 10.80 -12.51 -0.12
CA LEU A 107 10.06 -12.27 -1.36
C LEU A 107 10.83 -11.36 -2.31
N ASP A 108 11.45 -10.29 -1.80
CA ASP A 108 12.28 -9.38 -2.55
C ASP A 108 13.53 -10.07 -3.11
N GLY A 109 14.19 -10.92 -2.32
CA GLY A 109 15.32 -11.73 -2.80
C GLY A 109 14.95 -12.72 -3.91
N ARG A 110 13.68 -13.16 -3.99
CA ARG A 110 13.17 -14.07 -5.03
C ARG A 110 12.65 -13.35 -6.27
N TYR A 111 12.05 -12.18 -6.09
CA TYR A 111 11.27 -11.51 -7.13
C TYR A 111 11.69 -10.06 -7.39
N SER A 112 12.73 -9.55 -6.75
CA SER A 112 13.18 -8.15 -6.85
C SER A 112 12.00 -7.16 -6.74
N LEU A 113 11.13 -7.34 -5.75
CA LEU A 113 9.91 -6.54 -5.60
C LEU A 113 10.23 -5.05 -5.48
N SER A 114 11.30 -4.70 -4.78
CA SER A 114 11.79 -3.35 -4.54
C SER A 114 12.32 -2.66 -5.80
N GLU A 115 12.78 -3.43 -6.79
CA GLU A 115 13.25 -2.93 -8.08
C GLU A 115 12.10 -2.70 -9.08
N ARG A 116 10.89 -3.20 -8.76
CA ARG A 116 9.71 -2.98 -9.60
C ARG A 116 9.15 -1.58 -9.42
N SER A 117 8.54 -1.06 -10.48
CA SER A 117 7.82 0.21 -10.40
C SER A 117 6.71 0.14 -9.35
N THR A 118 6.42 1.28 -8.70
CA THR A 118 5.32 1.40 -7.73
C THR A 118 4.00 0.92 -8.31
N GLY A 119 3.71 1.22 -9.59
CA GLY A 119 2.50 0.77 -10.28
C GLY A 119 2.41 -0.76 -10.39
N MET A 120 3.52 -1.43 -10.73
CA MET A 120 3.57 -2.89 -10.77
C MET A 120 3.37 -3.50 -9.37
N GLN A 121 4.02 -2.96 -8.34
CA GLN A 121 3.84 -3.47 -6.98
C GLN A 121 2.39 -3.31 -6.50
N GLN A 122 1.74 -2.18 -6.85
CA GLN A 122 0.32 -1.98 -6.59
C GLN A 122 -0.55 -3.00 -7.33
N GLU A 123 -0.30 -3.25 -8.62
CA GLU A 123 -1.02 -4.25 -9.41
C GLU A 123 -0.90 -5.66 -8.84
N LEU A 124 0.30 -6.06 -8.41
CA LEU A 124 0.53 -7.35 -7.75
C LEU A 124 -0.25 -7.45 -6.43
N PHE A 125 -0.24 -6.39 -5.62
CA PHE A 125 -0.96 -6.37 -4.36
C PHE A 125 -2.48 -6.47 -4.57
N LEU A 126 -3.03 -5.71 -5.52
CA LEU A 126 -4.45 -5.79 -5.91
C LEU A 126 -4.82 -7.17 -6.44
N GLY A 127 -3.97 -7.77 -7.28
CA GLY A 127 -4.16 -9.11 -7.82
C GLY A 127 -4.14 -10.18 -6.72
N ALA A 128 -3.29 -10.03 -5.72
CA ALA A 128 -3.25 -10.93 -4.57
C ALA A 128 -4.52 -10.80 -3.72
N LEU A 129 -4.97 -9.58 -3.40
CA LEU A 129 -6.21 -9.34 -2.66
C LEU A 129 -7.44 -9.95 -3.36
N GLN A 130 -7.48 -9.89 -4.70
CA GLN A 130 -8.50 -10.59 -5.51
C GLN A 130 -8.41 -12.10 -5.34
N LYS A 131 -7.19 -12.65 -5.44
CA LYS A 131 -6.96 -14.08 -5.44
C LYS A 131 -7.28 -14.75 -4.10
N VAL A 132 -7.10 -14.04 -2.99
CA VAL A 132 -7.46 -14.52 -1.65
C VAL A 132 -8.85 -14.09 -1.19
N ASP A 133 -9.69 -13.58 -2.11
CA ASP A 133 -11.08 -13.16 -1.86
C ASP A 133 -11.24 -12.09 -0.76
N LEU A 134 -10.20 -11.31 -0.45
CA LEU A 134 -10.24 -10.23 0.55
C LEU A 134 -10.90 -8.96 0.01
N LEU A 135 -10.80 -8.72 -1.30
CA LEU A 135 -11.48 -7.62 -1.98
C LEU A 135 -12.09 -8.12 -3.29
N LYS A 136 -13.42 -7.96 -3.41
CA LYS A 136 -14.13 -8.19 -4.66
C LYS A 136 -14.08 -6.93 -5.50
N PHE A 137 -13.18 -6.91 -6.48
CA PHE A 137 -13.15 -5.87 -7.48
C PHE A 137 -14.18 -6.19 -8.55
N THR A 138 -15.30 -5.49 -8.53
CA THR A 138 -16.06 -5.27 -9.77
C THR A 138 -15.35 -4.15 -10.51
N PRO A 139 -14.89 -4.32 -11.76
CA PRO A 139 -14.26 -3.25 -12.52
C PRO A 139 -15.13 -1.99 -12.52
N PRO A 140 -14.55 -0.77 -12.40
CA PRO A 140 -15.29 0.50 -12.28
C PRO A 140 -16.23 0.81 -13.46
N PHE A 141 -16.15 0.03 -14.53
CA PHE A 141 -16.98 0.13 -15.72
C PHE A 141 -17.65 -1.21 -16.02
N ASP A 142 -18.67 -1.57 -15.26
CA ASP A 142 -19.79 -2.31 -15.82
C ASP A 142 -20.87 -1.30 -16.24
N PRO A 143 -20.96 -0.92 -17.52
CA PRO A 143 -21.94 0.03 -18.01
C PRO A 143 -23.40 -0.46 -17.84
N GLY A 144 -23.63 -1.71 -17.44
CA GLY A 144 -24.94 -2.25 -17.07
C GLY A 144 -25.22 -2.30 -15.56
N SER A 145 -24.26 -1.97 -14.71
CA SER A 145 -24.39 -2.09 -13.25
C SER A 145 -25.10 -0.87 -12.65
N THR A 146 -26.22 -1.13 -11.96
CA THR A 146 -26.89 -0.17 -11.07
C THR A 146 -26.02 0.24 -9.86
N ASP A 147 -24.85 -0.39 -9.70
CA ASP A 147 -23.99 -0.25 -8.53
C ASP A 147 -22.57 0.28 -8.83
N SER A 148 -22.43 1.05 -9.92
CA SER A 148 -21.14 1.62 -10.34
C SER A 148 -20.43 2.46 -9.26
N CYS A 149 -21.17 3.06 -8.32
CA CYS A 149 -20.59 3.79 -7.20
C CYS A 149 -19.89 2.85 -6.19
N ASN A 150 -20.50 1.70 -5.87
CA ASN A 150 -19.90 0.71 -4.98
C ASN A 150 -18.65 0.07 -5.62
N SER A 151 -18.71 -0.19 -6.92
CA SER A 151 -17.56 -0.68 -7.68
C SER A 151 -16.41 0.33 -7.69
N ALA A 152 -16.69 1.61 -7.98
CA ALA A 152 -15.69 2.67 -7.92
C ALA A 152 -15.11 2.84 -6.51
N PHE A 153 -15.94 2.73 -5.47
CA PHE A 153 -15.51 2.77 -4.08
C PHE A 153 -14.56 1.61 -3.75
N ASN A 154 -14.93 0.37 -4.05
CA ASN A 154 -14.10 -0.81 -3.77
C ASN A 154 -12.77 -0.75 -4.52
N TRP A 155 -12.77 -0.27 -5.78
CA TRP A 155 -11.55 -0.06 -6.54
C TRP A 155 -10.64 0.99 -5.89
N CYS A 156 -11.21 2.11 -5.44
CA CYS A 156 -10.47 3.16 -4.75
C CYS A 156 -9.88 2.65 -3.43
N MET A 157 -10.67 1.95 -2.61
CA MET A 157 -10.21 1.36 -1.34
C MET A 157 -9.06 0.36 -1.57
N GLY A 158 -9.20 -0.53 -2.55
CA GLY A 158 -8.12 -1.46 -2.90
C GLY A 158 -6.85 -0.73 -3.32
N THR A 159 -6.96 0.32 -4.12
CA THR A 159 -5.81 1.12 -4.57
C THR A 159 -5.15 1.87 -3.41
N ALA A 160 -5.94 2.38 -2.46
CA ALA A 160 -5.45 3.00 -1.23
C ALA A 160 -4.63 1.99 -0.41
N MET A 161 -5.17 0.80 -0.17
CA MET A 161 -4.47 -0.26 0.56
C MET A 161 -3.22 -0.72 -0.17
N ALA A 162 -3.26 -0.90 -1.49
CA ALA A 162 -2.10 -1.27 -2.29
C ALA A 162 -0.99 -0.21 -2.20
N SER A 163 -1.36 1.07 -2.24
CA SER A 163 -0.40 2.18 -2.09
C SER A 163 0.24 2.18 -0.70
N ALA A 164 -0.55 1.96 0.34
CA ALA A 164 -0.08 1.87 1.71
C ALA A 164 0.86 0.68 1.93
N ALA A 165 0.51 -0.49 1.39
CA ALA A 165 1.33 -1.68 1.47
C ALA A 165 2.66 -1.55 0.72
N VAL A 166 2.68 -0.90 -0.45
CA VAL A 166 3.92 -0.62 -1.17
C VAL A 166 4.81 0.34 -0.37
N ALA A 167 4.22 1.37 0.25
CA ALA A 167 4.94 2.25 1.15
C ALA A 167 5.51 1.48 2.37
N HIS A 168 4.74 0.54 2.94
CA HIS A 168 5.22 -0.36 3.99
C HIS A 168 6.37 -1.25 3.52
N GLY A 169 6.29 -1.86 2.34
CA GLY A 169 7.39 -2.66 1.79
C GLY A 169 8.70 -1.88 1.74
N ALA A 170 8.67 -0.62 1.30
CA ALA A 170 9.83 0.26 1.31
C ALA A 170 10.34 0.55 2.73
N CYS A 171 9.44 0.73 3.70
CA CYS A 171 9.78 0.89 5.11
C CYS A 171 10.47 -0.33 5.71
N LEU A 172 9.95 -1.53 5.42
CA LEU A 172 10.45 -2.81 5.94
C LEU A 172 11.89 -3.11 5.52
N LEU A 173 12.33 -2.57 4.39
CA LEU A 173 13.73 -2.67 3.93
C LEU A 173 14.68 -1.75 4.70
N ILE A 174 14.19 -0.61 5.21
CA ILE A 174 14.98 0.38 5.94
C ILE A 174 15.06 0.01 7.42
N ASP A 175 13.98 -0.57 7.96
CA ASP A 175 13.74 -0.64 9.40
C ASP A 175 14.58 -1.69 10.15
N THR A 176 15.13 -2.70 9.45
CA THR A 176 16.02 -3.69 10.09
C THR A 176 17.32 -3.10 10.63
N ALA A 177 17.69 -1.87 10.24
CA ALA A 177 18.94 -1.23 10.64
C ALA A 177 18.81 -0.31 11.88
N SER A 178 17.61 0.17 12.23
CA SER A 178 17.43 1.31 13.15
C SER A 178 16.84 1.00 14.54
N GLY A 179 16.39 -0.23 14.78
CA GLY A 179 16.23 -0.77 16.15
C GLY A 179 15.43 0.05 17.17
N GLY A 180 14.35 0.76 16.80
CA GLY A 180 13.33 1.08 17.83
C GLY A 180 12.45 2.33 17.71
N ILE A 181 12.63 3.25 16.76
CA ILE A 181 11.71 4.41 16.62
C ILE A 181 11.33 4.70 15.15
N ALA A 182 12.25 4.47 14.21
CA ALA A 182 12.01 4.71 12.78
C ALA A 182 10.83 3.87 12.22
N ILE A 183 10.66 2.66 12.74
CA ILE A 183 9.49 1.79 12.52
C ILE A 183 8.18 2.56 12.61
N TYR A 184 7.96 3.25 13.73
CA TYR A 184 6.70 3.94 13.98
C TYR A 184 6.46 5.07 13.00
N PHE A 185 7.48 5.83 12.64
CA PHE A 185 7.34 6.92 11.67
C PHE A 185 6.97 6.43 10.29
N CYS A 186 7.65 5.38 9.81
CA CYS A 186 7.44 4.89 8.46
C CYS A 186 6.04 4.25 8.30
N HIS A 187 5.62 3.46 9.29
CA HIS A 187 4.27 2.89 9.32
C HIS A 187 3.19 3.95 9.54
N SER A 188 3.42 4.96 10.39
CA SER A 188 2.44 6.03 10.60
C SER A 188 2.26 6.87 9.34
N ALA A 189 3.32 7.11 8.56
CA ALA A 189 3.25 7.85 7.30
C ALA A 189 2.50 7.08 6.20
N ALA A 190 2.81 5.79 6.03
CA ALA A 190 2.09 4.93 5.10
C ALA A 190 0.61 4.79 5.48
N LEU A 191 0.31 4.73 6.78
CA LEU A 191 -1.06 4.72 7.24
C LEU A 191 -1.78 6.05 7.02
N LEU A 192 -1.10 7.18 7.25
CA LEU A 192 -1.67 8.50 6.98
C LEU A 192 -2.07 8.63 5.52
N LEU A 193 -1.22 8.12 4.61
CA LEU A 193 -1.53 8.02 3.18
C LEU A 193 -2.79 7.19 2.96
N GLN A 194 -2.87 6.00 3.56
CA GLN A 194 -4.04 5.14 3.45
C GLN A 194 -5.32 5.83 3.93
N VAL A 195 -5.35 6.32 5.17
CA VAL A 195 -6.54 6.93 5.79
C VAL A 195 -7.02 8.13 4.98
N THR A 196 -6.08 8.90 4.42
CA THR A 196 -6.38 10.05 3.57
C THR A 196 -7.01 9.60 2.24
N MET A 197 -6.45 8.56 1.61
CA MET A 197 -7.01 7.99 0.38
C MET A 197 -8.38 7.36 0.62
N GLU A 198 -8.55 6.60 1.70
CA GLU A 198 -9.85 6.00 2.07
C GLU A 198 -10.92 7.06 2.34
N GLY A 199 -10.56 8.17 3.00
CA GLY A 199 -11.44 9.32 3.16
C GLY A 199 -11.90 9.90 1.82
N GLN A 200 -10.96 10.07 0.88
CA GLN A 200 -11.28 10.52 -0.48
C GLN A 200 -12.17 9.52 -1.25
N CYS A 201 -11.94 8.21 -1.06
CA CYS A 201 -12.78 7.16 -1.62
C CYS A 201 -14.21 7.26 -1.11
N LEU A 202 -14.37 7.43 0.20
CA LEU A 202 -15.68 7.53 0.85
C LEU A 202 -16.44 8.79 0.41
N ASP A 203 -15.75 9.93 0.31
CA ASP A 203 -16.38 11.17 -0.14
C ASP A 203 -16.80 11.10 -1.62
N SER A 204 -15.93 10.55 -2.49
CA SER A 204 -16.26 10.30 -3.90
C SER A 204 -17.47 9.36 -4.05
N TYR A 205 -17.55 8.32 -3.21
CA TYR A 205 -18.67 7.42 -3.16
C TYR A 205 -19.98 8.13 -2.77
N LYS A 206 -19.96 8.93 -1.70
CA LYS A 206 -21.13 9.72 -1.25
C LYS A 206 -21.61 10.66 -2.35
N THR A 207 -20.70 11.39 -3.00
CA THR A 207 -21.03 12.27 -4.12
C THR A 207 -21.62 11.50 -5.31
N CYS A 208 -21.07 10.33 -5.64
CA CYS A 208 -21.62 9.45 -6.69
C CYS A 208 -23.05 8.97 -6.38
N LYS A 209 -23.32 8.57 -5.14
CA LYS A 209 -24.68 8.16 -4.75
C LYS A 209 -25.66 9.34 -4.75
N GLN A 210 -25.22 10.53 -4.32
CA GLN A 210 -26.04 11.76 -4.33
C GLN A 210 -26.38 12.25 -5.74
N SER A 211 -25.49 12.10 -6.72
CA SER A 211 -25.76 12.53 -8.11
C SER A 211 -26.67 11.58 -8.89
N LYS A 212 -26.96 10.40 -8.33
CA LYS A 212 -27.83 9.37 -8.93
C LYS A 212 -29.20 9.22 -8.25
N GLY A 213 -29.45 9.95 -7.16
CA GLY A 213 -30.74 9.99 -6.45
C GLY A 213 -31.53 11.25 -6.77
#